data_AF-A0A2S4UR80-F1
#
_entry.id   AF-A0A2S4UR80-F1
#
_cell.length_a   1.000
_cell.length_b   1.000
_cell.length_c   1.000
_cell.angle_alpha   90.00
_cell.angle_beta   90.00
_cell.angle_gamma   90.00
#
_symmetry.space_group_name_H-M   'P 1'
#
loop_
_entity.id
_entity.type
_entity.pdbx_description
1 polymer ?
#
loop_
_entity_poly.entity_id
_entity_poly.type
_entity_poly.pdbx_seq_one_letter_code
_entity_poly.pdbx_strand_id
1 'polypeptide(L)'
;MAKKAMDSDNIITCKTTAAFLDFVVRVTKQEHTMHVVFTSSDSFFENWLKKRVNPCHFQTLVLGDLTRKEAHDYYLHLVNSHPYMSLNMKNNLTNLDFKVPFGMTGGRMFFIKAYVHQVYTSGYFDDPMHFKPVQNYISTMENDFTGDPKTYTAAQAIYVARLLADSPGYLSYRELKKELGIEVIEEMISRNFLHYRPISTFAHDLIPFPLMPVLTASSEPARRAMEYLLEAHGKE
;
A
#
# COMPACT_ATOMS: atom_id res chain seq x y z
N MET A 1 -20.81 20.17 25.67
CA MET A 1 -19.62 19.77 26.47
C MET A 1 -18.66 18.85 25.73
N ALA A 2 -19.13 17.89 24.92
CA ALA A 2 -18.26 16.97 24.16
C ALA A 2 -17.28 17.65 23.17
N LYS A 3 -17.70 18.69 22.45
CA LYS A 3 -16.83 19.42 21.49
C LYS A 3 -15.63 20.10 22.15
N LYS A 4 -15.81 20.62 23.38
CA LYS A 4 -14.76 21.31 24.14
C LYS A 4 -13.73 20.36 24.74
N ALA A 5 -14.15 19.12 25.07
CA ALA A 5 -13.27 18.04 25.50
C ALA A 5 -12.45 17.46 24.33
N MET A 6 -13.07 17.30 23.15
CA MET A 6 -12.41 16.83 21.94
C MET A 6 -11.38 17.85 21.40
N ASP A 7 -11.68 19.15 21.50
CA ASP A 7 -10.73 20.22 21.17
C ASP A 7 -9.58 20.31 22.20
N SER A 8 -9.83 20.12 23.49
CA SER A 8 -8.77 20.12 24.51
C SER A 8 -7.86 18.90 24.40
N ASP A 9 -8.41 17.72 24.10
CA ASP A 9 -7.62 16.50 23.88
C ASP A 9 -6.75 16.65 22.64
N ASN A 10 -7.29 17.16 21.52
CA ASN A 10 -6.49 17.45 20.32
C ASN A 10 -5.36 18.47 20.58
N ILE A 11 -5.60 19.49 21.40
CA ILE A 11 -4.58 20.47 21.79
C ILE A 11 -3.50 19.84 22.69
N ILE A 12 -3.89 19.01 23.65
CA ILE A 12 -2.95 18.31 24.55
C ILE A 12 -2.12 17.30 23.76
N THR A 13 -2.73 16.51 22.87
CA THR A 13 -2.01 15.60 21.97
C THR A 13 -1.04 16.40 21.08
N CYS A 14 -1.44 17.56 20.56
CA CYS A 14 -0.56 18.39 19.74
C CYS A 14 0.65 18.94 20.52
N LYS A 15 0.48 19.36 21.79
CA LYS A 15 1.59 19.83 22.63
C LYS A 15 2.53 18.70 23.02
N THR A 16 2.01 17.53 23.37
CA THR A 16 2.83 16.35 23.71
C THR A 16 3.62 15.86 22.49
N THR A 17 3.00 15.81 21.31
CA THR A 17 3.71 15.48 20.06
C THR A 17 4.83 16.48 19.77
N ALA A 18 4.57 17.79 19.91
CA ALA A 18 5.59 18.81 19.69
C ALA A 18 6.77 18.63 20.65
N ALA A 19 6.49 18.47 21.95
CA ALA A 19 7.54 18.26 22.96
C ALA A 19 8.37 16.99 22.68
N PHE A 20 7.74 15.91 22.23
CA PHE A 20 8.46 14.69 21.84
C PHE A 20 9.34 14.93 20.61
N LEU A 21 8.86 15.62 19.58
CA LEU A 21 9.66 15.92 18.39
C LEU A 21 10.82 16.87 18.69
N ASP A 22 10.61 17.86 19.57
CA ASP A 22 11.68 18.75 20.05
C ASP A 22 12.75 17.97 20.83
N PHE A 23 12.32 17.03 21.68
CA PHE A 23 13.23 16.09 22.35
C PHE A 23 14.05 15.30 21.32
N VAL A 24 13.41 14.75 20.29
CA VAL A 24 14.08 13.99 19.22
C VAL A 24 15.09 14.85 18.47
N VAL A 25 14.73 16.08 18.11
CA VAL A 25 15.66 17.02 17.46
C VAL A 25 16.84 17.33 18.36
N ARG A 26 16.61 17.57 19.65
CA ARG A 26 17.67 17.84 20.62
C ARG A 26 18.67 16.68 20.71
N VAL A 27 18.20 15.47 20.96
CA VAL A 27 19.10 14.32 21.16
C VAL A 27 19.81 13.88 19.88
N THR A 28 19.23 14.13 18.70
CA THR A 28 19.83 13.73 17.42
C THR A 28 20.73 14.80 16.79
N LYS A 29 20.37 16.10 16.90
CA LYS A 29 21.04 17.21 16.19
C LYS A 29 21.78 18.19 17.08
N GLN A 30 21.37 18.36 18.33
CA GLN A 30 22.01 19.31 19.25
C GLN A 30 23.02 18.61 20.14
N GLU A 31 22.62 17.48 20.73
CA GLU A 31 23.43 16.73 21.69
C GLU A 31 24.15 15.53 21.06
N HIS A 32 23.68 15.04 19.91
CA HIS A 32 24.24 13.86 19.21
C HIS A 32 24.39 12.61 20.09
N THR A 33 23.43 12.38 21.00
CA THR A 33 23.47 11.31 22.00
C THR A 33 22.82 10.01 21.51
N MET A 34 21.94 10.07 20.51
CA MET A 34 21.29 8.89 19.94
C MET A 34 20.83 9.07 18.49
N HIS A 35 20.61 7.95 17.81
CA HIS A 35 19.88 7.90 16.54
C HIS A 35 18.42 7.51 16.81
N VAL A 36 17.49 8.19 16.16
CA VAL A 36 16.06 7.89 16.24
C VAL A 36 15.58 7.46 14.87
N VAL A 37 14.95 6.28 14.81
CA VAL A 37 14.36 5.72 13.59
C VAL A 37 12.86 5.61 13.79
N PHE A 38 12.10 6.30 12.93
CA PHE A 38 10.66 6.14 12.85
C PHE A 38 10.30 5.16 11.73
N THR A 39 9.35 4.27 12.00
CA THR A 39 8.74 3.40 11.00
C THR A 39 7.24 3.70 10.96
N SER A 40 6.69 3.82 9.76
CA SER A 40 5.27 4.06 9.55
C SER A 40 4.83 3.46 8.23
N SER A 41 3.62 2.91 8.19
CA SER A 41 2.93 2.50 6.97
C SER A 41 2.03 3.61 6.41
N ASP A 42 1.88 4.72 7.13
CA ASP A 42 1.08 5.86 6.68
C ASP A 42 1.84 6.67 5.62
N SER A 43 1.31 6.68 4.40
CA SER A 43 1.84 7.45 3.27
C SER A 43 1.99 8.95 3.52
N PHE A 44 1.23 9.53 4.44
CA PHE A 44 1.30 10.95 4.79
C PHE A 44 2.24 11.24 5.95
N PHE A 45 2.89 10.23 6.55
CA PHE A 45 3.76 10.42 7.70
C PHE A 45 4.90 11.40 7.43
N GLU A 46 5.53 11.31 6.25
CA GLU A 46 6.59 12.24 5.85
C GLU A 46 6.06 13.68 5.76
N ASN A 47 4.89 13.88 5.13
CA ASN A 47 4.27 15.20 5.03
C ASN A 47 3.87 15.75 6.41
N TRP A 48 3.38 14.88 7.29
CA TRP A 48 3.04 15.21 8.68
C TRP A 48 4.28 15.64 9.48
N LEU A 49 5.42 14.97 9.25
CA LEU A 49 6.69 15.25 9.91
C LEU A 49 7.31 16.55 9.39
N LYS A 50 7.31 16.78 8.06
CA LYS A 50 7.80 18.02 7.41
C LYS A 50 7.09 19.28 7.91
N LYS A 51 5.84 19.18 8.35
CA LYS A 51 5.08 20.29 8.94
C LYS A 51 5.53 20.66 10.37
N ARG A 52 6.31 19.80 11.04
CA ARG A 52 6.67 19.92 12.46
C ARG A 52 8.18 19.95 12.71
N VAL A 53 8.96 19.28 11.88
CA VAL A 53 10.42 19.18 11.97
C VAL A 53 11.02 19.70 10.67
N ASN A 54 12.09 20.48 10.78
CA ASN A 54 12.83 20.96 9.61
C ASN A 54 13.25 19.76 8.74
N PRO A 55 12.92 19.72 7.43
CA PRO A 55 13.27 18.61 6.54
C PRO A 55 14.78 18.30 6.48
N CYS A 56 15.65 19.26 6.77
CA CYS A 56 17.10 19.04 6.85
C CYS A 56 17.53 18.24 8.10
N HIS A 57 16.62 18.01 9.06
CA HIS A 57 16.93 17.32 10.31
C HIS A 57 16.64 15.81 10.28
N PHE A 58 16.03 15.28 9.22
CA PHE A 58 15.76 13.85 9.09
C PHE A 58 16.00 13.36 7.66
N GLN A 59 16.06 12.03 7.53
CA GLN A 59 16.12 11.34 6.25
C GLN A 59 14.95 10.37 6.17
N THR A 60 14.41 10.17 4.97
CA THR A 60 13.29 9.26 4.73
C THR A 60 13.71 8.20 3.73
N LEU A 61 13.45 6.94 4.07
CA LEU A 61 13.57 5.80 3.17
C LEU A 61 12.18 5.23 2.97
N VAL A 62 11.76 5.08 1.72
CA VAL A 62 10.52 4.40 1.37
C VAL A 62 10.87 2.97 1.02
N LEU A 63 10.31 2.02 1.74
CA LEU A 63 10.44 0.60 1.43
C LEU A 63 9.34 0.23 0.43
N GLY A 64 9.75 -0.06 -0.80
CA GLY A 64 8.87 -0.61 -1.83
C GLY A 64 8.62 -2.10 -1.65
N ASP A 65 7.73 -2.64 -2.46
CA ASP A 65 7.57 -4.10 -2.59
C ASP A 65 8.84 -4.71 -3.25
N LEU A 66 8.96 -6.04 -3.27
CA LEU A 66 10.08 -6.69 -3.97
C LEU A 66 9.96 -6.50 -5.48
N THR A 67 11.08 -6.35 -6.18
CA THR A 67 11.09 -6.45 -7.65
C THR A 67 10.63 -7.83 -8.08
N ARG A 68 10.22 -7.99 -9.35
CA ARG A 68 9.78 -9.30 -9.87
C ARG A 68 10.82 -10.41 -9.68
N LYS A 69 12.12 -10.08 -9.80
CA LYS A 69 13.21 -11.03 -9.58
C LYS A 69 13.33 -11.42 -8.11
N GLU A 70 13.39 -10.43 -7.21
CA GLU A 70 13.49 -10.68 -5.77
C GLU A 70 12.25 -11.42 -5.22
N ALA A 71 11.07 -11.09 -5.73
CA ALA A 71 9.82 -11.78 -5.40
C ALA A 71 9.86 -13.25 -5.84
N HIS A 72 10.44 -13.53 -7.02
CA HIS A 72 10.61 -14.90 -7.49
C HIS A 72 11.60 -15.68 -6.62
N ASP A 73 12.75 -15.09 -6.31
CA ASP A 73 13.76 -15.71 -5.44
C ASP A 73 13.17 -16.00 -4.05
N TYR A 74 12.40 -15.07 -3.51
CA TYR A 74 11.69 -15.24 -2.23
C TYR A 74 10.60 -16.32 -2.30
N TYR A 75 9.82 -16.37 -3.38
CA TYR A 75 8.83 -17.43 -3.62
C TYR A 75 9.47 -18.81 -3.67
N LEU A 76 10.56 -18.97 -4.45
CA LEU A 76 11.29 -20.23 -4.54
C LEU A 76 11.89 -20.63 -3.19
N HIS A 77 12.40 -19.67 -2.42
CA HIS A 77 12.86 -19.92 -1.06
C HIS A 77 11.72 -20.48 -0.18
N LEU A 78 10.53 -19.88 -0.20
CA LEU A 78 9.38 -20.35 0.55
C LEU A 78 8.91 -21.75 0.14
N VAL A 79 8.85 -22.04 -1.17
CA VAL A 79 8.47 -23.36 -1.69
C VAL A 79 9.49 -24.43 -1.26
N ASN A 80 10.78 -24.16 -1.47
CA ASN A 80 11.82 -25.15 -1.21
C ASN A 80 12.02 -25.42 0.29
N SER A 81 11.93 -24.38 1.11
CA SER A 81 12.05 -24.48 2.58
C SER A 81 10.78 -24.96 3.29
N HIS A 82 9.66 -25.12 2.58
CA HIS A 82 8.40 -25.52 3.22
C HIS A 82 8.52 -26.89 3.90
N PRO A 83 8.24 -27.02 5.21
CA PRO A 83 8.55 -28.22 6.00
C PRO A 83 7.64 -29.42 5.65
N TYR A 84 6.39 -29.16 5.29
CA TYR A 84 5.37 -30.21 5.09
C TYR A 84 4.95 -30.41 3.63
N MET A 85 5.57 -29.71 2.69
CA MET A 85 5.21 -29.79 1.27
C MET A 85 5.91 -31.00 0.64
N SER A 86 5.17 -31.83 -0.08
CA SER A 86 5.72 -33.00 -0.77
C SER A 86 6.69 -32.58 -1.89
N LEU A 87 7.64 -33.46 -2.21
CA LEU A 87 8.62 -33.19 -3.29
C LEU A 87 7.93 -32.92 -4.63
N ASN A 88 6.87 -33.68 -4.94
CA ASN A 88 6.09 -33.49 -6.16
C ASN A 88 5.47 -32.08 -6.22
N MET A 89 4.90 -31.61 -5.10
CA MET A 89 4.32 -30.28 -5.02
C MET A 89 5.38 -29.18 -5.13
N LYS A 90 6.55 -29.34 -4.49
CA LYS A 90 7.68 -28.41 -4.63
C LYS A 90 8.15 -28.30 -6.07
N ASN A 91 8.27 -29.42 -6.77
CA ASN A 91 8.67 -29.46 -8.18
C ASN A 91 7.63 -28.76 -9.06
N ASN A 92 6.34 -29.03 -8.85
CA ASN A 92 5.27 -28.38 -9.60
C ASN A 92 5.27 -26.86 -9.40
N LEU A 93 5.43 -26.39 -8.16
CA LEU A 93 5.45 -24.97 -7.84
C LEU A 93 6.72 -24.25 -8.28
N THR A 94 7.86 -24.94 -8.30
CA THR A 94 9.13 -24.41 -8.82
C THR A 94 9.08 -24.26 -10.35
N ASN A 95 8.38 -25.16 -11.05
CA ASN A 95 8.25 -25.14 -12.51
C ASN A 95 7.08 -24.28 -13.02
N LEU A 96 6.30 -23.68 -12.11
CA LEU A 96 5.18 -22.81 -12.45
C LEU A 96 5.68 -21.52 -13.12
N ASP A 97 4.94 -20.99 -14.11
CA ASP A 97 5.20 -19.64 -14.60
C ASP A 97 4.93 -18.63 -13.47
N PHE A 98 6.00 -18.03 -12.94
CA PHE A 98 5.94 -17.07 -11.85
C PHE A 98 5.11 -15.81 -12.17
N LYS A 99 4.77 -15.56 -13.45
CA LYS A 99 3.78 -14.51 -13.80
C LYS A 99 2.44 -14.71 -13.07
N VAL A 100 2.01 -15.96 -12.91
CA VAL A 100 0.73 -16.30 -12.25
C VAL A 100 0.74 -15.87 -10.77
N PRO A 101 1.63 -16.37 -9.90
CA PRO A 101 1.68 -15.93 -8.50
C PRO A 101 2.03 -14.45 -8.37
N PHE A 102 2.91 -13.91 -9.21
CA PHE A 102 3.27 -12.48 -9.15
C PHE A 102 2.08 -11.58 -9.53
N GLY A 103 1.25 -11.97 -10.50
CA GLY A 103 0.05 -11.23 -10.90
C GLY A 103 -1.03 -11.19 -9.82
N MET A 104 -1.01 -12.13 -8.87
CA MET A 104 -1.91 -12.15 -7.71
C MET A 104 -1.32 -11.42 -6.50
N THR A 105 -0.04 -11.66 -6.23
CA THR A 105 0.60 -11.26 -4.96
C THR A 105 1.38 -9.96 -5.04
N GLY A 106 1.83 -9.60 -6.25
CA GLY A 106 2.82 -8.55 -6.47
C GLY A 106 4.16 -8.89 -5.81
N GLY A 107 4.91 -7.86 -5.44
CA GLY A 107 6.20 -8.01 -4.76
C GLY A 107 6.10 -8.12 -3.24
N ARG A 108 4.91 -8.01 -2.64
CA ARG A 108 4.82 -7.93 -1.18
C ARG A 108 5.00 -9.31 -0.54
N MET A 109 6.06 -9.45 0.24
CA MET A 109 6.42 -10.73 0.91
C MET A 109 5.25 -11.36 1.67
N PHE A 110 4.43 -10.54 2.32
CA PHE A 110 3.23 -11.01 3.03
C PHE A 110 2.28 -11.80 2.12
N PHE A 111 1.96 -11.28 0.92
CA PHE A 111 1.06 -11.95 -0.01
C PHE A 111 1.70 -13.14 -0.71
N ILE A 112 3.00 -13.07 -1.02
CA ILE A 112 3.74 -14.23 -1.55
C ILE A 112 3.67 -15.40 -0.57
N LYS A 113 3.92 -15.13 0.72
CA LYS A 113 3.80 -16.14 1.79
C LYS A 113 2.36 -16.67 1.91
N ALA A 114 1.36 -15.79 1.85
CA ALA A 114 -0.03 -16.18 1.90
C ALA A 114 -0.42 -17.09 0.72
N TYR A 115 0.05 -16.80 -0.49
CA TYR A 115 -0.20 -17.61 -1.68
C TYR A 115 0.40 -19.02 -1.53
N VAL A 116 1.68 -19.13 -1.17
CA VAL A 116 2.32 -20.45 -0.97
C VAL A 116 1.59 -21.28 0.09
N HIS A 117 1.20 -20.64 1.20
CA HIS A 117 0.45 -21.30 2.26
C HIS A 117 -0.96 -21.73 1.81
N GLN A 118 -1.65 -20.89 1.04
CA GLN A 118 -2.98 -21.22 0.55
C GLN A 118 -2.93 -22.35 -0.48
N VAL A 119 -1.96 -22.35 -1.39
CA VAL A 119 -1.77 -23.44 -2.34
C VAL A 119 -1.45 -24.75 -1.62
N TYR A 120 -0.62 -24.72 -0.57
CA TYR A 120 -0.37 -25.87 0.28
C TYR A 120 -1.63 -26.43 0.95
N THR A 121 -2.49 -25.56 1.48
CA THR A 121 -3.67 -25.97 2.25
C THR A 121 -4.88 -26.32 1.41
N SER A 122 -5.07 -25.65 0.28
CA SER A 122 -6.32 -25.65 -0.50
C SER A 122 -6.14 -26.20 -1.93
N GLY A 123 -4.91 -26.50 -2.33
CA GLY A 123 -4.59 -26.87 -3.71
C GLY A 123 -4.23 -25.68 -4.60
N TYR A 124 -3.70 -25.97 -5.78
CA TYR A 124 -3.28 -24.96 -6.75
C TYR A 124 -4.49 -24.20 -7.32
N PHE A 125 -4.31 -22.90 -7.54
CA PHE A 125 -5.23 -22.00 -8.21
C PHE A 125 -4.44 -20.94 -8.98
N ASP A 126 -5.00 -20.45 -10.08
CA ASP A 126 -4.45 -19.37 -10.92
C ASP A 126 -5.40 -18.18 -11.06
N ASP A 127 -6.69 -18.38 -10.84
CA ASP A 127 -7.68 -17.31 -10.76
C ASP A 127 -7.46 -16.46 -9.48
N PRO A 128 -7.19 -15.14 -9.61
CA PRO A 128 -7.06 -14.23 -8.49
C PRO A 128 -8.27 -14.21 -7.54
N MET A 129 -9.48 -14.53 -8.01
CA MET A 129 -10.69 -14.56 -7.19
C MET A 129 -10.69 -15.69 -6.15
N HIS A 130 -9.89 -16.73 -6.36
CA HIS A 130 -9.66 -17.76 -5.36
C HIS A 130 -8.63 -17.35 -4.31
N PHE A 131 -7.87 -16.26 -4.53
CA PHE A 131 -6.86 -15.83 -3.58
C PHE A 131 -7.50 -15.06 -2.41
N LYS A 132 -7.35 -15.56 -1.18
CA LYS A 132 -8.07 -15.02 0.00
C LYS A 132 -7.85 -13.51 0.23
N PRO A 133 -6.62 -12.96 0.06
CA PRO A 133 -6.42 -11.53 0.14
C PRO A 133 -7.22 -10.71 -0.89
N VAL A 134 -7.42 -11.22 -2.11
CA VAL A 134 -8.23 -10.52 -3.14
C VAL A 134 -9.69 -10.48 -2.70
N GLN A 135 -10.23 -11.61 -2.23
CA GLN A 135 -11.60 -11.68 -1.69
C GLN A 135 -11.81 -10.69 -0.54
N ASN A 136 -10.85 -10.59 0.38
CA ASN A 136 -10.93 -9.64 1.49
C ASN A 136 -10.96 -8.19 1.00
N TYR A 137 -10.20 -7.84 -0.05
CA TYR A 137 -10.26 -6.51 -0.64
C TYR A 137 -11.57 -6.25 -1.36
N ILE A 138 -12.13 -7.23 -2.09
CA ILE A 138 -13.45 -7.11 -2.72
C ILE A 138 -14.50 -6.81 -1.65
N SER A 139 -14.58 -7.61 -0.59
CA SER A 139 -15.55 -7.37 0.48
C SER A 139 -15.34 -6.03 1.18
N THR A 140 -14.08 -5.61 1.40
CA THR A 140 -13.80 -4.30 2.00
C THR A 140 -14.25 -3.17 1.08
N MET A 141 -13.89 -3.23 -0.20
CA MET A 141 -14.25 -2.21 -1.17
C MET A 141 -15.75 -2.14 -1.37
N GLU A 142 -16.45 -3.27 -1.53
CA GLU A 142 -17.92 -3.32 -1.61
C GLU A 142 -18.58 -2.66 -0.38
N ASN A 143 -18.09 -2.95 0.83
CA ASN A 143 -18.57 -2.31 2.04
C ASN A 143 -18.24 -0.80 2.06
N ASP A 144 -17.05 -0.40 1.62
CA ASP A 144 -16.63 1.01 1.56
C ASP A 144 -17.40 1.80 0.47
N PHE A 145 -17.82 1.13 -0.61
CA PHE A 145 -18.75 1.68 -1.60
C PHE A 145 -20.14 1.93 -1.00
N THR A 146 -20.58 1.11 -0.04
CA THR A 146 -21.84 1.31 0.70
C THR A 146 -21.71 2.27 1.88
N GLY A 147 -20.49 2.49 2.39
CA GLY A 147 -20.20 3.43 3.46
C GLY A 147 -20.01 4.84 2.91
N ASP A 148 -21.09 5.47 2.43
CA ASP A 148 -21.16 6.80 1.81
C ASP A 148 -19.85 7.62 1.91
N PRO A 149 -18.97 7.57 0.89
CA PRO A 149 -17.86 8.51 0.78
C PRO A 149 -18.39 9.94 0.90
N LYS A 150 -17.70 10.77 1.69
CA LYS A 150 -18.19 12.12 2.00
C LYS A 150 -17.90 13.09 0.87
N THR A 151 -16.83 12.86 0.11
CA THR A 151 -16.30 13.79 -0.89
C THR A 151 -16.22 13.22 -2.30
N TYR A 152 -16.22 11.90 -2.48
CA TYR A 152 -16.17 11.26 -3.81
C TYR A 152 -17.35 10.35 -4.08
N THR A 153 -17.68 10.14 -5.35
CA THR A 153 -18.78 9.27 -5.80
C THR A 153 -18.27 7.89 -6.22
N ALA A 154 -19.17 6.90 -6.28
CA ALA A 154 -18.84 5.59 -6.86
C ALA A 154 -18.28 5.72 -8.29
N ALA A 155 -18.81 6.65 -9.10
CA ALA A 155 -18.32 6.93 -10.45
C ALA A 155 -16.86 7.42 -10.45
N GLN A 156 -16.46 8.27 -9.51
CA GLN A 156 -15.06 8.72 -9.38
C GLN A 156 -14.13 7.59 -8.94
N ALA A 157 -14.57 6.71 -8.05
CA ALA A 157 -13.79 5.55 -7.64
C ALA A 157 -13.63 4.54 -8.80
N ILE A 158 -14.70 4.27 -9.56
CA ILE A 158 -14.66 3.46 -10.80
C ILE A 158 -13.71 4.10 -11.82
N TYR A 159 -13.78 5.41 -12.01
CA TYR A 159 -12.88 6.14 -12.91
C TYR A 159 -11.41 5.95 -12.53
N VAL A 160 -11.07 6.13 -11.26
CA VAL A 160 -9.70 5.95 -10.76
C VAL A 160 -9.24 4.49 -10.87
N ALA A 161 -10.10 3.53 -10.55
CA ALA A 161 -9.81 2.11 -10.71
C ALA A 161 -9.49 1.77 -12.17
N ARG A 162 -10.27 2.31 -13.12
CA ARG A 162 -10.03 2.14 -14.57
C ARG A 162 -8.69 2.73 -14.98
N LEU A 163 -8.39 3.96 -14.55
CA LEU A 163 -7.09 4.56 -14.81
C LEU A 163 -5.92 3.70 -14.30
N LEU A 164 -6.03 3.13 -13.09
CA LEU A 164 -5.00 2.23 -12.54
C LEU A 164 -4.86 0.92 -13.32
N ALA A 165 -5.98 0.35 -13.79
CA ALA A 165 -5.98 -0.87 -14.59
C ALA A 165 -5.31 -0.65 -15.95
N ASP A 166 -5.51 0.53 -16.54
CA ASP A 166 -4.92 0.92 -17.82
C ASP A 166 -3.47 1.45 -17.71
N SER A 167 -2.95 1.61 -16.48
CA SER A 167 -1.61 2.13 -16.23
C SER A 167 -0.60 1.03 -15.90
N PRO A 168 0.71 1.35 -15.84
CA PRO A 168 1.75 0.44 -15.34
C PRO A 168 1.63 0.06 -13.84
N GLY A 169 0.51 0.37 -13.17
CA GLY A 169 0.27 0.10 -11.75
C GLY A 169 0.34 1.34 -10.84
N TYR A 170 0.51 2.53 -11.41
CA TYR A 170 0.49 3.79 -10.67
C TYR A 170 -0.04 4.97 -11.51
N LEU A 171 -0.48 6.03 -10.84
CA LEU A 171 -0.99 7.27 -11.43
C LEU A 171 -0.23 8.49 -10.92
N SER A 172 -0.17 9.55 -11.71
CA SER A 172 0.41 10.83 -11.28
C SER A 172 -0.45 11.47 -10.18
N TYR A 173 0.13 11.67 -8.98
CA TYR A 173 -0.57 12.34 -7.89
C TYR A 173 -0.96 13.77 -8.27
N ARG A 174 -0.08 14.48 -8.97
CA ARG A 174 -0.29 15.88 -9.37
C ARG A 174 -1.46 16.03 -10.35
N GLU A 175 -1.54 15.16 -11.34
CA GLU A 175 -2.55 15.24 -12.39
C GLU A 175 -3.91 14.85 -11.84
N LEU A 176 -4.00 13.74 -11.11
CA LEU A 176 -5.26 13.28 -10.54
C LEU A 176 -5.79 14.26 -9.47
N LYS A 177 -4.90 14.87 -8.68
CA LYS A 177 -5.26 15.94 -7.75
C LYS A 177 -5.82 17.18 -8.46
N LYS A 178 -5.26 17.55 -9.62
CA LYS A 178 -5.75 18.69 -10.41
C LYS A 178 -7.14 18.42 -10.97
N GLU A 179 -7.41 17.17 -11.33
CA GLU A 179 -8.65 16.73 -11.95
C GLU A 179 -9.79 16.53 -10.95
N LEU A 180 -9.55 15.76 -9.88
CA LEU A 180 -10.59 15.38 -8.91
C LEU A 180 -10.65 16.29 -7.67
N GLY A 181 -9.63 17.11 -7.45
CA GLY A 181 -9.51 17.95 -6.26
C GLY A 181 -8.82 17.24 -5.09
N ILE A 182 -8.21 18.03 -4.21
CA ILE A 182 -7.42 17.51 -3.08
C ILE A 182 -8.25 16.72 -2.07
N GLU A 183 -9.47 17.18 -1.77
CA GLU A 183 -10.34 16.56 -0.76
C GLU A 183 -10.71 15.13 -1.13
N VAL A 184 -11.05 14.91 -2.41
CA VAL A 184 -11.32 13.58 -2.97
C VAL A 184 -10.11 12.66 -2.83
N ILE A 185 -8.92 13.13 -3.24
CA ILE A 185 -7.71 12.31 -3.22
C ILE A 185 -7.29 11.98 -1.78
N GLU A 186 -7.34 12.97 -0.86
CA GLU A 186 -7.01 12.74 0.54
C GLU A 186 -8.02 11.79 1.21
N GLU A 187 -9.32 11.88 0.89
CA GLU A 187 -10.30 10.90 1.39
C GLU A 187 -10.02 9.50 0.84
N MET A 188 -9.78 9.35 -0.47
CA MET A 188 -9.44 8.06 -1.08
C MET A 188 -8.20 7.43 -0.43
N ILE A 189 -7.18 8.23 -0.08
CA ILE A 189 -6.00 7.72 0.63
C ILE A 189 -6.35 7.37 2.08
N SER A 190 -7.10 8.21 2.79
CA SER A 190 -7.48 7.97 4.19
C SER A 190 -8.32 6.70 4.37
N ARG A 191 -9.09 6.32 3.35
CA ARG A 191 -9.89 5.10 3.30
C ARG A 191 -9.11 3.90 2.75
N ASN A 192 -7.80 4.02 2.53
CA ASN A 192 -6.94 2.98 1.93
C ASN A 192 -7.37 2.52 0.52
N PHE A 193 -8.20 3.30 -0.17
CA PHE A 193 -8.56 3.03 -1.55
C PHE A 193 -7.36 3.28 -2.47
N LEU A 194 -6.64 4.38 -2.24
CA LEU A 194 -5.37 4.69 -2.89
C LEU A 194 -4.23 4.75 -1.87
N HIS A 195 -3.02 4.55 -2.35
CA HIS A 195 -1.82 4.70 -1.54
C HIS A 195 -0.89 5.74 -2.17
N TYR A 196 -0.57 6.78 -1.42
CA TYR A 196 0.38 7.81 -1.86
C TYR A 196 1.82 7.31 -1.72
N ARG A 197 2.61 7.51 -2.77
CA ARG A 197 4.02 7.14 -2.83
C ARG A 197 4.84 8.41 -3.13
N PRO A 198 5.61 8.94 -2.17
CA PRO A 198 6.53 10.03 -2.44
C PRO A 198 7.68 9.55 -3.33
N ILE A 199 8.42 10.49 -3.91
CA ILE A 199 9.62 10.17 -4.69
C ILE A 199 10.61 9.47 -3.78
N SER A 200 11.12 8.31 -4.21
CA SER A 200 12.13 7.57 -3.47
C SER A 200 13.15 6.97 -4.40
N THR A 201 14.43 7.23 -4.14
CA THR A 201 15.55 6.58 -4.84
C THR A 201 15.92 5.22 -4.24
N PHE A 202 15.18 4.76 -3.22
CA PHE A 202 15.41 3.47 -2.55
C PHE A 202 14.41 2.40 -3.00
N ALA A 203 13.16 2.78 -3.29
CA ALA A 203 12.14 1.87 -3.79
C ALA A 203 12.30 1.62 -5.30
N HIS A 204 12.33 0.34 -5.70
CA HIS A 204 12.55 -0.10 -7.09
C HIS A 204 11.42 -0.99 -7.64
N ASP A 205 10.30 -1.06 -6.93
CA ASP A 205 9.14 -1.89 -7.26
C ASP A 205 8.33 -1.38 -8.45
N LEU A 206 8.32 -0.06 -8.67
CA LEU A 206 7.52 0.57 -9.72
C LEU A 206 8.34 0.71 -11.01
N ILE A 207 7.77 0.20 -12.11
CA ILE A 207 8.38 0.22 -13.45
C ILE A 207 7.35 0.78 -14.45
N PRO A 208 7.67 1.88 -15.16
CA PRO A 208 8.91 2.65 -15.08
C PRO A 208 9.08 3.37 -13.74
N PHE A 209 10.32 3.77 -13.43
CA PHE A 209 10.61 4.44 -12.16
C PHE A 209 9.95 5.83 -12.10
N PRO A 210 9.16 6.14 -11.06
CA PRO A 210 8.47 7.42 -10.97
C PRO A 210 9.42 8.55 -10.54
N LEU A 211 9.52 9.60 -11.37
CA LEU A 211 10.29 10.82 -11.07
C LEU A 211 9.48 11.85 -10.26
N MET A 212 8.21 11.59 -10.02
CA MET A 212 7.27 12.46 -9.30
C MET A 212 6.46 11.62 -8.32
N PRO A 213 5.79 12.22 -7.31
CA PRO A 213 4.91 11.47 -6.43
C PRO A 213 3.76 10.83 -7.20
N VAL A 214 3.41 9.60 -6.84
CA VAL A 214 2.40 8.79 -7.52
C VAL A 214 1.38 8.21 -6.56
N LEU A 215 0.28 7.73 -7.11
CA LEU A 215 -0.77 6.99 -6.41
C LEU A 215 -0.79 5.56 -6.94
N THR A 216 -0.86 4.58 -6.05
CA THR A 216 -1.00 3.16 -6.41
C THR A 216 -2.26 2.59 -5.78
N ALA A 217 -2.68 1.40 -6.22
CA ALA A 217 -3.47 0.55 -5.34
C ALA A 217 -2.65 0.23 -4.07
N SER A 218 -3.32 -0.10 -2.96
CA SER A 218 -2.63 -0.45 -1.71
C SER A 218 -1.78 -1.72 -1.83
N SER A 219 -2.08 -2.59 -2.80
CA SER A 219 -1.33 -3.81 -3.15
C SER A 219 -1.83 -4.43 -4.45
N GLU A 220 -1.12 -5.44 -4.98
CA GLU A 220 -1.58 -6.19 -6.15
C GLU A 220 -2.91 -6.91 -5.91
N PRO A 221 -3.19 -7.56 -4.76
CA PRO A 221 -4.53 -8.08 -4.48
C PRO A 221 -5.62 -7.01 -4.50
N ALA A 222 -5.33 -5.79 -4.01
CA ALA A 222 -6.28 -4.69 -4.06
C ALA A 222 -6.54 -4.25 -5.50
N ARG A 223 -5.52 -4.24 -6.36
CA ARG A 223 -5.67 -3.95 -7.79
C ARG A 223 -6.53 -5.01 -8.49
N ARG A 224 -6.34 -6.30 -8.18
CA ARG A 224 -7.19 -7.39 -8.70
C ARG A 224 -8.65 -7.24 -8.26
N ALA A 225 -8.88 -6.81 -7.02
CA ALA A 225 -10.21 -6.51 -6.53
C ALA A 225 -10.85 -5.32 -7.29
N MET A 226 -10.08 -4.26 -7.57
CA MET A 226 -10.56 -3.14 -8.39
C MET A 226 -10.95 -3.59 -9.80
N GLU A 227 -10.12 -4.41 -10.46
CA GLU A 227 -10.41 -4.97 -11.79
C GLU A 227 -11.73 -5.78 -11.79
N TYR A 228 -11.92 -6.64 -10.79
CA TYR A 228 -13.16 -7.39 -10.62
C TYR A 228 -14.39 -6.47 -10.48
N LEU A 229 -14.29 -5.43 -9.65
CA LEU A 229 -15.39 -4.48 -9.45
C LEU A 229 -15.69 -3.66 -10.71
N LEU A 230 -14.69 -3.38 -11.56
CA LEU A 230 -14.89 -2.76 -12.86
C LEU A 230 -15.66 -3.68 -13.82
N GLU A 231 -15.43 -4.99 -13.79
CA GLU A 231 -16.20 -5.94 -14.59
C GLU A 231 -17.64 -6.09 -14.10
N ALA A 232 -17.84 -6.07 -12.78
CA ALA A 232 -19.15 -6.20 -12.15
C ALA A 232 -20.03 -4.94 -12.31
N HIS A 233 -19.43 -3.74 -12.22
CA HIS A 233 -20.17 -2.47 -12.17
C HIS A 233 -19.84 -1.48 -13.30
N GLY A 234 -18.78 -1.71 -14.08
CA GLY A 234 -18.27 -0.73 -15.06
C GLY A 234 -18.94 -0.74 -16.44
N LYS A 235 -20.06 -1.46 -16.60
CA LYS A 235 -20.87 -1.51 -17.82
C LYS A 235 -22.09 -0.57 -17.82
N GLU A 236 -22.26 0.24 -16.76
CA GLU A 236 -23.27 1.29 -16.69
C GLU A 236 -22.73 2.63 -17.20
#